data_AF-A0AB72XL54-F1
#
_entry.id   AF-A0AB72XL54-F1
#
_cell.length_a   1.000
_cell.length_b   1.000
_cell.length_c   1.000
_cell.angle_alpha   90.00
_cell.angle_beta   90.00
_cell.angle_gamma   90.00
#
_symmetry.space_group_name_H-M   'P 1'
#
loop_
_entity.id
_entity.type
_entity.pdbx_description
1 polymer ?
#
loop_
_entity_poly.entity_id
_entity_poly.type
_entity_poly.pdbx_seq_one_letter_code
_entity_poly.pdbx_strand_id
1 'polypeptide(L)'
;MKRVIAGAFAVWLVGWAGGFGTAIAASEPAYPWAPGPPPSPSPVGDASTAKVVYALGGARMPGIPWYEYTNQAGSQYFPNAKHDLIDYPAGAAFSWWPTMLLPPGSHQDNMTVGVAVKDGTNSLDNAIHHGTDPAAAVGLSQGSLVLDQEQARLANDPTAPAPDKLQFTTFGDPTGRHAFGASFLARIFPPGSHIPIPFIEYTMPQQVDSQYDTNHVVTAYDGFSDFPDRPDNLLAVANAAIGAAIAHTPIGFTGPGDVPPQNIRTTVNSRGATTTTYLVPVNHLPLTLPLRYLGMSDAEVDQIDSVLQPQIDAAYARNDNWFTRPVSVDPVRGLDPLTAPGSIVEGARGLLGSPAFGG
;
A
#
# COMPACT_ATOMS: atom_id res chain seq x y z
N MET A 1 -23.47 11.28 -17.26
CA MET A 1 -22.64 10.65 -16.19
C MET A 1 -21.27 10.15 -16.67
N LYS A 2 -20.76 10.52 -17.86
CA LYS A 2 -19.42 10.12 -18.36
C LYS A 2 -18.31 11.18 -18.18
N ARG A 3 -18.61 12.32 -17.54
CA ARG A 3 -17.69 13.47 -17.41
C ARG A 3 -17.22 13.76 -15.97
N VAL A 4 -17.65 12.96 -14.99
CA VAL A 4 -17.31 13.17 -13.57
C VAL A 4 -16.09 12.34 -13.15
N ILE A 5 -15.80 11.25 -13.85
CA ILE A 5 -14.71 10.32 -13.49
C ILE A 5 -13.32 10.83 -13.93
N ALA A 6 -13.25 11.70 -14.94
CA ALA A 6 -12.01 12.36 -15.34
C ALA A 6 -11.57 13.50 -14.39
N GLY A 7 -12.45 13.97 -13.51
CA GLY A 7 -12.18 15.10 -12.61
C GLY A 7 -11.27 14.77 -11.43
N ALA A 8 -11.23 13.51 -10.98
CA ALA A 8 -10.45 13.10 -9.82
C ALA A 8 -8.93 13.05 -10.11
N PHE A 9 -8.54 12.81 -11.36
CA PHE A 9 -7.12 12.81 -11.77
C PHE A 9 -6.56 14.22 -12.02
N ALA A 10 -7.40 15.18 -12.42
CA ALA A 10 -6.96 16.54 -12.75
C ALA A 10 -6.52 17.36 -11.52
N VAL A 11 -6.98 17.01 -10.31
CA VAL A 11 -6.60 17.71 -9.07
C VAL A 11 -5.22 17.28 -8.56
N TRP A 12 -4.69 16.13 -9.01
CA TRP A 12 -3.36 15.67 -8.59
C TRP A 12 -2.22 16.31 -9.39
N LEU A 13 -2.45 16.73 -10.64
CA LEU A 13 -1.42 17.31 -11.51
C LEU A 13 -1.17 18.82 -11.33
N VAL A 14 -2.08 19.57 -10.68
CA VAL A 14 -2.02 21.05 -10.65
C VAL A 14 -1.27 21.61 -9.42
N GLY A 15 -0.75 20.76 -8.53
CA GLY A 15 -0.03 21.21 -7.32
C GLY A 15 1.50 21.35 -7.43
N TRP A 16 2.14 20.89 -8.53
CA TRP A 16 3.60 20.84 -8.62
C TRP A 16 4.20 22.03 -9.36
N ALA A 17 4.24 23.18 -8.68
CA ALA A 17 5.14 24.27 -8.99
C ALA A 17 5.76 24.82 -7.69
N GLY A 18 6.69 24.07 -7.11
CA GLY A 18 7.35 24.47 -5.86
C GLY A 18 8.60 23.65 -5.55
N GLY A 19 9.73 24.06 -6.12
CA GLY A 19 11.08 23.90 -5.54
C GLY A 19 11.58 22.49 -5.24
N PHE A 20 12.26 21.86 -6.20
CA PHE A 20 13.11 20.70 -5.94
C PHE A 20 14.35 21.12 -5.15
N GLY A 21 14.43 20.70 -3.88
CA GLY A 21 15.68 20.66 -3.13
C GLY A 21 16.47 19.40 -3.51
N THR A 22 17.79 19.53 -3.64
CA THR A 22 18.68 18.39 -3.91
C THR A 22 18.69 17.44 -2.71
N ALA A 23 17.96 16.33 -2.79
CA ALA A 23 18.06 15.25 -1.81
C ALA A 23 19.34 14.44 -2.10
N ILE A 24 20.25 14.45 -1.13
CA ILE A 24 21.43 13.59 -1.12
C ILE A 24 20.94 12.15 -0.91
N ALA A 25 21.33 11.24 -1.81
CA ALA A 25 21.10 9.82 -1.65
C ALA A 25 21.81 9.34 -0.37
N ALA A 26 21.03 8.94 0.64
CA ALA A 26 21.56 8.15 1.74
C ALA A 26 21.75 6.73 1.21
N SER A 27 23.00 6.29 1.11
CA SER A 27 23.36 4.92 0.76
C SER A 27 22.80 3.95 1.81
N GLU A 28 22.19 2.87 1.34
CA GLU A 28 21.88 1.69 2.15
C GLU A 28 23.14 1.23 2.91
N PRO A 29 23.04 0.77 4.17
CA PRO A 29 24.06 -0.12 4.69
C PRO A 29 23.89 -1.47 3.99
N ALA A 30 24.39 -1.57 2.76
CA ALA A 30 24.75 -2.86 2.20
C ALA A 30 25.90 -3.40 3.04
N TYR A 31 25.64 -4.42 3.85
CA TYR A 31 26.68 -5.33 4.30
C TYR A 31 26.73 -6.51 3.32
N PRO A 32 27.60 -6.48 2.29
CA PRO A 32 27.71 -7.59 1.33
C PRO A 32 28.38 -8.85 1.91
N TRP A 33 28.56 -8.97 3.22
CA TRP A 33 29.33 -10.08 3.82
C TRP A 33 28.91 -10.51 5.24
N ALA A 34 27.66 -10.34 5.69
CA ALA A 34 27.25 -11.03 6.92
C ALA A 34 27.24 -12.56 6.68
N PRO A 35 28.11 -13.35 7.33
CA PRO A 35 28.21 -14.79 7.08
C PRO A 35 27.08 -15.49 7.82
N GLY A 36 25.90 -15.54 7.20
CA GLY A 36 24.74 -16.26 7.72
C GLY A 36 23.70 -16.47 6.62
N PRO A 37 22.82 -17.47 6.76
CA PRO A 37 21.64 -17.54 5.89
C PRO A 37 20.85 -16.23 6.00
N PRO A 38 20.17 -15.78 4.94
CA PRO A 38 19.31 -14.61 5.02
C PRO A 38 18.29 -14.80 6.16
N PRO A 39 17.91 -13.72 6.86
CA PRO A 39 16.91 -13.81 7.93
C PRO A 39 15.64 -14.47 7.42
N SER A 40 15.05 -15.34 8.23
CA SER A 40 13.76 -15.95 7.89
C SER A 40 12.64 -14.91 8.04
N PRO A 41 11.73 -14.79 7.05
CA PRO A 41 10.54 -13.96 7.19
C PRO A 41 9.66 -14.39 8.37
N SER A 42 8.86 -13.45 8.87
CA SER A 42 7.75 -13.78 9.78
C SER A 42 6.77 -14.75 9.12
N PRO A 43 6.18 -15.68 9.89
CA PRO A 43 5.28 -16.70 9.36
C PRO A 43 3.96 -16.10 8.85
N VAL A 44 3.70 -16.34 7.56
CA VAL A 44 2.48 -15.96 6.83
C VAL A 44 1.94 -17.15 6.03
N GLY A 45 0.75 -17.02 5.45
CA GLY A 45 0.05 -18.10 4.75
C GLY A 45 -0.22 -19.29 5.67
N ASP A 46 -0.02 -20.51 5.16
CA ASP A 46 -0.24 -21.75 5.91
C ASP A 46 0.64 -21.88 7.16
N ALA A 47 1.80 -21.20 7.18
CA ALA A 47 2.71 -21.21 8.31
C ALA A 47 2.31 -20.23 9.43
N SER A 48 1.35 -19.33 9.18
CA SER A 48 0.98 -18.31 10.14
C SER A 48 0.45 -18.88 11.46
N THR A 49 0.91 -18.31 12.57
CA THR A 49 0.48 -18.66 13.92
C THR A 49 -0.65 -17.76 14.45
N ALA A 50 -0.97 -16.68 13.74
CA ALA A 50 -2.02 -15.75 14.12
C ALA A 50 -3.38 -16.45 14.20
N LYS A 51 -4.12 -16.18 15.27
CA LYS A 51 -5.49 -16.66 15.49
C LYS A 51 -6.52 -15.56 15.26
N VAL A 52 -6.11 -14.31 15.41
CA VAL A 52 -6.93 -13.12 15.18
C VAL A 52 -6.21 -12.19 14.21
N VAL A 53 -6.95 -11.59 13.29
CA VAL A 53 -6.49 -10.44 12.53
C VAL A 53 -7.25 -9.21 13.03
N TYR A 54 -6.53 -8.19 13.52
CA TYR A 54 -7.11 -6.87 13.72
C TYR A 54 -7.06 -6.13 12.39
N ALA A 55 -8.19 -6.11 11.68
CA ALA A 55 -8.29 -5.62 10.31
C ALA A 55 -8.71 -4.15 10.28
N LEU A 56 -7.86 -3.31 9.68
CA LEU A 56 -8.11 -1.89 9.41
C LEU A 56 -8.15 -1.63 7.91
N GLY A 57 -9.32 -1.22 7.45
CA GLY A 57 -9.55 -0.92 6.04
C GLY A 57 -8.88 0.36 5.59
N GLY A 58 -8.78 0.52 4.27
CA GLY A 58 -8.35 1.76 3.64
C GLY A 58 -9.37 2.87 3.76
N ALA A 59 -9.19 3.92 2.96
CA ALA A 59 -10.15 5.01 2.94
C ALA A 59 -11.56 4.50 2.55
N ARG A 60 -12.58 4.89 3.32
CA ARG A 60 -13.97 4.49 3.10
C ARG A 60 -14.59 5.30 1.97
N MET A 61 -14.29 4.87 0.74
CA MET A 61 -14.87 5.49 -0.45
C MET A 61 -16.38 5.23 -0.51
N PRO A 62 -17.20 6.26 -0.71
CA PRO A 62 -18.64 6.09 -0.85
C PRO A 62 -19.02 5.14 -2.00
N GLY A 63 -19.94 4.22 -1.74
CA GLY A 63 -20.44 3.26 -2.73
C GLY A 63 -19.62 1.97 -2.86
N ILE A 64 -18.50 1.84 -2.15
CA ILE A 64 -17.71 0.61 -2.07
C ILE A 64 -18.03 -0.10 -0.74
N PRO A 65 -18.26 -1.43 -0.72
CA PRO A 65 -18.59 -2.18 0.49
C PRO A 65 -17.36 -2.30 1.41
N TRP A 66 -17.12 -1.26 2.19
CA TRP A 66 -15.90 -1.11 2.99
C TRP A 66 -15.66 -2.25 3.97
N TYR A 67 -16.71 -2.66 4.68
CA TYR A 67 -16.64 -3.74 5.66
C TYR A 67 -16.31 -5.08 5.00
N GLU A 68 -16.88 -5.38 3.83
CA GLU A 68 -16.64 -6.64 3.13
C GLU A 68 -15.18 -6.76 2.69
N TYR A 69 -14.66 -5.72 2.03
CA TYR A 69 -13.30 -5.77 1.53
C TYR A 69 -12.27 -5.71 2.67
N THR A 70 -12.54 -4.95 3.72
CA THR A 70 -11.66 -4.87 4.90
C THR A 70 -11.57 -6.22 5.60
N ASN A 71 -12.69 -6.92 5.70
CA ASN A 71 -12.72 -8.26 6.28
C ASN A 71 -12.01 -9.31 5.41
N GLN A 72 -11.82 -9.07 4.11
CA GLN A 72 -11.10 -9.97 3.21
C GLN A 72 -9.62 -9.61 3.05
N ALA A 73 -9.25 -8.34 3.27
CA ALA A 73 -7.88 -7.87 3.10
C ALA A 73 -6.91 -8.65 4.00
N GLY A 74 -5.81 -9.15 3.44
CA GLY A 74 -4.82 -9.96 4.14
C GLY A 74 -5.24 -11.40 4.45
N SER A 75 -6.43 -11.84 4.04
CA SER A 75 -6.92 -13.20 4.32
C SER A 75 -6.02 -14.30 3.72
N GLN A 76 -5.37 -14.05 2.59
CA GLN A 76 -4.41 -15.03 2.04
C GLN A 76 -3.08 -15.07 2.82
N TYR A 77 -2.72 -13.99 3.51
CA TYR A 77 -1.56 -13.95 4.41
C TYR A 77 -1.88 -14.56 5.78
N PHE A 78 -3.15 -14.55 6.19
CA PHE A 78 -3.61 -15.06 7.49
C PHE A 78 -4.85 -15.98 7.37
N PRO A 79 -4.78 -17.08 6.57
CA PRO A 79 -5.96 -17.84 6.15
C PRO A 79 -6.70 -18.55 7.28
N ASN A 80 -6.03 -18.80 8.40
CA ASN A 80 -6.59 -19.54 9.54
C ASN A 80 -7.00 -18.63 10.71
N ALA A 81 -6.87 -17.31 10.56
CA ALA A 81 -7.17 -16.34 11.60
C ALA A 81 -8.61 -15.82 11.45
N LYS A 82 -9.28 -15.59 12.58
CA LYS A 82 -10.54 -14.87 12.60
C LYS A 82 -10.26 -13.39 12.38
N HIS A 83 -10.85 -12.79 11.35
CA HIS A 83 -10.78 -11.35 11.17
C HIS A 83 -11.73 -10.63 12.13
N ASP A 84 -11.17 -9.69 12.88
CA ASP A 84 -11.85 -8.77 13.77
C ASP A 84 -11.63 -7.35 13.24
N LEU A 85 -12.71 -6.73 12.79
CA LEU A 85 -12.64 -5.44 12.14
C LEU A 85 -12.54 -4.34 13.19
N ILE A 86 -11.50 -3.51 13.08
CA ILE A 86 -11.33 -2.33 13.92
C ILE A 86 -11.90 -1.14 13.18
N ASP A 87 -13.11 -0.72 13.58
CA ASP A 87 -13.77 0.43 12.99
C ASP A 87 -13.10 1.74 13.45
N TYR A 88 -12.99 2.68 12.51
CA TYR A 88 -12.46 4.02 12.72
C TYR A 88 -13.07 4.97 11.68
N PRO A 89 -12.91 6.30 11.81
CA PRO A 89 -13.45 7.29 10.87
C PRO A 89 -12.79 7.26 9.47
N ALA A 90 -12.87 6.12 8.78
CA ALA A 90 -12.12 5.80 7.59
C ALA A 90 -12.52 6.66 6.36
N GLY A 91 -13.65 7.35 6.41
CA GLY A 91 -14.12 8.28 5.37
C GLY A 91 -13.41 9.64 5.35
N ALA A 92 -12.54 9.92 6.33
CA ALA A 92 -11.88 11.23 6.47
C ALA A 92 -11.12 11.70 5.22
N ALA A 93 -10.51 10.78 4.45
CA ALA A 93 -9.84 11.12 3.19
C ALA A 93 -10.77 11.74 2.12
N PHE A 94 -12.09 11.52 2.25
CA PHE A 94 -13.12 12.05 1.34
C PHE A 94 -13.94 13.18 1.97
N SER A 95 -13.62 13.62 3.19
CA SER A 95 -14.39 14.63 3.92
C SER A 95 -14.48 15.98 3.18
N TRP A 96 -13.48 16.28 2.34
CA TRP A 96 -13.37 17.51 1.57
C TRP A 96 -14.04 17.47 0.19
N TRP A 97 -14.51 16.30 -0.28
CA TRP A 97 -15.13 16.19 -1.59
C TRP A 97 -16.46 16.95 -1.63
N PRO A 98 -16.79 17.70 -2.69
CA PRO A 98 -18.10 18.34 -2.77
C PRO A 98 -19.24 17.32 -2.65
N THR A 99 -20.19 17.55 -1.73
CA THR A 99 -21.34 16.66 -1.47
C THR A 99 -22.12 16.31 -2.74
N MET A 100 -22.18 17.23 -3.70
CA MET A 100 -22.83 17.03 -5.01
C MET A 100 -22.18 15.95 -5.90
N LEU A 101 -20.96 15.51 -5.57
CA LEU A 101 -20.21 14.48 -6.29
C LEU A 101 -20.31 13.11 -5.61
N LEU A 102 -20.94 13.03 -4.43
CA LEU A 102 -20.99 11.83 -3.62
C LEU A 102 -22.45 11.39 -3.36
N PRO A 103 -22.70 10.09 -3.13
CA PRO A 103 -23.99 9.63 -2.65
C PRO A 103 -24.45 10.37 -1.38
N PRO A 104 -25.76 10.57 -1.16
CA PRO A 104 -26.27 11.12 0.09
C PRO A 104 -25.75 10.34 1.31
N GLY A 105 -25.32 11.06 2.35
CA GLY A 105 -24.79 10.44 3.58
C GLY A 105 -23.31 10.06 3.52
N SER A 106 -22.55 10.47 2.50
CA SER A 106 -21.13 10.13 2.34
C SER A 106 -20.15 10.88 3.26
N HIS A 107 -20.56 11.97 3.91
CA HIS A 107 -19.72 12.76 4.82
C HIS A 107 -19.92 12.37 6.30
N GLN A 108 -19.97 11.08 6.59
CA GLN A 108 -20.12 10.61 7.99
C GLN A 108 -18.89 10.95 8.84
N ASP A 109 -17.71 10.91 8.23
CA ASP A 109 -16.42 11.18 8.89
C ASP A 109 -15.91 12.58 8.52
N ASN A 110 -16.55 13.62 9.05
CA ASN A 110 -16.18 15.02 8.78
C ASN A 110 -15.00 15.48 9.67
N MET A 111 -13.82 14.95 9.40
CA MET A 111 -12.57 15.27 10.09
C MET A 111 -11.36 15.16 9.16
N THR A 112 -10.17 15.49 9.67
CA THR A 112 -8.91 15.30 8.94
C THR A 112 -8.45 13.85 9.03
N VAL A 113 -7.64 13.41 8.06
CA VAL A 113 -7.02 12.08 8.09
C VAL A 113 -6.21 11.86 9.37
N GLY A 114 -5.47 12.86 9.85
CA GLY A 114 -4.69 12.74 11.08
C GLY A 114 -5.53 12.51 12.34
N VAL A 115 -6.70 13.15 12.45
CA VAL A 115 -7.64 12.89 13.55
C VAL A 115 -8.22 11.47 13.43
N ALA A 116 -8.65 11.07 12.23
CA ALA A 116 -9.18 9.72 12.00
C ALA A 116 -8.16 8.62 12.29
N VAL A 117 -6.90 8.81 11.88
CA VAL A 117 -5.81 7.86 12.15
C VAL A 117 -5.55 7.79 13.65
N LYS A 118 -5.52 8.92 14.37
CA LYS A 118 -5.36 8.91 15.83
C LYS A 118 -6.47 8.12 16.52
N ASP A 119 -7.72 8.30 16.10
CA ASP A 119 -8.86 7.55 16.65
C ASP A 119 -8.74 6.05 16.33
N GLY A 120 -8.36 5.71 15.10
CA GLY A 120 -8.06 4.33 14.71
C GLY A 120 -6.93 3.71 15.54
N THR A 121 -5.86 4.47 15.83
CA THR A 121 -4.75 4.02 16.67
C THR A 121 -5.23 3.74 18.08
N ASN A 122 -6.11 4.55 18.65
CA ASN A 122 -6.71 4.28 19.96
C ASN A 122 -7.58 3.01 19.94
N SER A 123 -8.39 2.81 18.90
CA SER A 123 -9.20 1.60 18.73
C SER A 123 -8.34 0.34 18.60
N LEU A 124 -7.27 0.40 17.81
CA LEU A 124 -6.33 -0.70 17.65
C LEU A 124 -5.57 -1.02 18.95
N ASP A 125 -5.15 0.01 19.70
CA ASP A 125 -4.54 -0.16 21.04
C ASP A 125 -5.38 -1.02 21.94
N ASN A 126 -6.67 -0.66 21.96
CA ASN A 126 -7.62 -1.22 22.88
C ASN A 126 -7.86 -2.68 22.51
N ALA A 127 -7.97 -2.98 21.21
CA ALA A 127 -8.07 -4.36 20.73
C ALA A 127 -6.82 -5.18 21.08
N ILE A 128 -5.62 -4.62 20.86
CA ILE A 128 -4.35 -5.29 21.15
C ILE A 128 -4.21 -5.62 22.64
N HIS A 129 -4.49 -4.66 23.53
CA HIS A 129 -4.35 -4.84 24.98
C HIS A 129 -5.44 -5.71 25.62
N HIS A 130 -6.62 -5.84 25.00
CA HIS A 130 -7.68 -6.74 25.46
C HIS A 130 -7.62 -8.13 24.80
N GLY A 131 -6.85 -8.28 23.73
CA GLY A 131 -6.61 -9.55 23.07
C GLY A 131 -5.76 -10.50 23.90
N THR A 132 -6.04 -11.80 23.79
CA THR A 132 -5.28 -12.86 24.50
C THR A 132 -4.64 -13.88 23.57
N ASP A 133 -5.16 -14.00 22.35
CA ASP A 133 -4.64 -14.88 21.32
C ASP A 133 -3.51 -14.21 20.51
N PRO A 134 -2.56 -14.98 19.94
CA PRO A 134 -1.61 -14.44 18.97
C PRO A 134 -2.34 -13.77 17.80
N ALA A 135 -1.93 -12.55 17.46
CA ALA A 135 -2.65 -11.70 16.51
C ALA A 135 -1.74 -11.14 15.40
N ALA A 136 -2.35 -10.79 14.27
CA ALA A 136 -1.76 -9.95 13.25
C ALA A 136 -2.56 -8.65 13.13
N ALA A 137 -1.92 -7.49 13.23
CA ALA A 137 -2.53 -6.23 12.83
C ALA A 137 -2.37 -6.07 11.32
N VAL A 138 -3.48 -5.89 10.60
CA VAL A 138 -3.50 -5.76 9.13
C VAL A 138 -4.11 -4.42 8.74
N GLY A 139 -3.36 -3.64 7.96
CA GLY A 139 -3.78 -2.30 7.55
C GLY A 139 -3.61 -2.09 6.05
N LEU A 140 -4.70 -1.78 5.36
CA LEU A 140 -4.69 -1.41 3.93
C LEU A 140 -4.72 0.11 3.77
N SER A 141 -3.84 0.69 2.95
CA SER A 141 -3.85 2.12 2.60
C SER A 141 -3.90 3.05 3.83
N GLN A 142 -5.00 3.79 4.06
CA GLN A 142 -5.17 4.60 5.27
C GLN A 142 -5.12 3.79 6.57
N GLY A 143 -5.53 2.52 6.56
CA GLY A 143 -5.38 1.62 7.71
C GLY A 143 -3.91 1.33 8.05
N SER A 144 -3.01 1.40 7.08
CA SER A 144 -1.56 1.28 7.30
C SER A 144 -1.02 2.42 8.16
N LEU A 145 -1.54 3.64 8.00
CA LEU A 145 -1.14 4.79 8.82
C LEU A 145 -1.47 4.57 10.30
N VAL A 146 -2.58 3.88 10.58
CA VAL A 146 -2.95 3.50 11.95
C VAL A 146 -1.96 2.50 12.52
N LEU A 147 -1.59 1.50 11.73
CA LEU A 147 -0.59 0.49 12.10
C LEU A 147 0.78 1.12 12.38
N ASP A 148 1.25 2.04 11.53
CA ASP A 148 2.53 2.71 11.70
C ASP A 148 2.57 3.52 13.01
N GLN A 149 1.50 4.28 13.30
CA GLN A 149 1.39 5.05 14.54
C GLN A 149 1.31 4.15 15.77
N GLU A 150 0.58 3.03 15.66
CA GLU A 150 0.48 2.06 16.74
C GLU A 150 1.83 1.38 17.02
N GLN A 151 2.50 0.93 15.95
CA GLN A 151 3.80 0.30 16.10
C GLN A 151 4.81 1.26 16.75
N ALA A 152 4.77 2.55 16.37
CA ALA A 152 5.59 3.58 16.99
C ALA A 152 5.28 3.79 18.48
N ARG A 153 4.00 3.72 18.86
CA ARG A 153 3.55 3.79 20.26
C ARG A 153 4.04 2.58 21.05
N LEU A 154 3.73 1.36 20.60
CA LEU A 154 4.04 0.13 21.34
C LEU A 154 5.55 -0.10 21.50
N ALA A 155 6.38 0.37 20.55
CA ALA A 155 7.83 0.23 20.66
C ALA A 155 8.41 0.83 21.96
N ASN A 156 7.74 1.83 22.54
CA ASN A 156 8.16 2.52 23.76
C ASN A 156 7.23 2.27 24.95
N ASP A 157 6.21 1.42 24.79
CA ASP A 157 5.22 1.17 25.82
C ASP A 157 5.65 0.00 26.73
N PRO A 158 5.83 0.21 28.05
CA PRO A 158 6.14 -0.86 28.99
C PRO A 158 5.01 -1.88 29.17
N THR A 159 3.78 -1.56 28.76
CA THR A 159 2.63 -2.50 28.79
C THR A 159 2.39 -3.24 27.48
N ALA A 160 3.21 -2.97 26.45
CA ALA A 160 3.09 -3.60 25.15
C ALA A 160 3.13 -5.15 25.25
N PRO A 161 2.33 -5.87 24.45
CA PRO A 161 2.40 -7.33 24.36
C PRO A 161 3.81 -7.89 24.11
N ALA A 162 4.00 -9.15 24.45
CA ALA A 162 5.25 -9.84 24.15
C ALA A 162 5.49 -9.93 22.62
N PRO A 163 6.75 -9.87 22.16
CA PRO A 163 7.10 -9.89 20.73
C PRO A 163 6.47 -11.04 19.91
N ASP A 164 6.23 -12.20 20.52
CA ASP A 164 5.66 -13.39 19.88
C ASP A 164 4.13 -13.38 19.79
N LYS A 165 3.46 -12.36 20.33
CA LYS A 165 2.00 -12.25 20.36
C LYS A 165 1.41 -11.39 19.27
N LEU A 166 2.21 -10.56 18.61
CA LEU A 166 1.72 -9.59 17.65
C LEU A 166 2.71 -9.42 16.49
N GLN A 167 2.17 -9.33 15.29
CA GLN A 167 2.92 -8.91 14.11
C GLN A 167 2.10 -7.91 13.29
N PHE A 168 2.77 -7.08 12.51
CA PHE A 168 2.16 -6.04 11.70
C PHE A 168 2.25 -6.39 10.22
N THR A 169 1.21 -6.12 9.45
CA THR A 169 1.24 -6.32 7.99
C THR A 169 0.51 -5.16 7.31
N THR A 170 1.25 -4.35 6.55
CA THR A 170 0.69 -3.25 5.79
C THR A 170 0.55 -3.63 4.31
N PHE A 171 -0.55 -3.21 3.71
CA PHE A 171 -0.84 -3.38 2.29
C PHE A 171 -1.00 -2.00 1.65
N GLY A 172 -0.20 -1.69 0.62
CA GLY A 172 -0.31 -0.40 -0.07
C GLY A 172 -0.10 0.79 0.87
N ASP A 173 0.89 0.72 1.75
CA ASP A 173 1.15 1.76 2.75
C ASP A 173 1.63 3.09 2.10
N PRO A 174 0.90 4.22 2.26
CA PRO A 174 1.30 5.50 1.70
C PRO A 174 2.33 6.26 2.52
N THR A 175 2.78 5.76 3.68
CA THR A 175 3.72 6.43 4.61
C THR A 175 5.01 5.66 4.87
N GLY A 176 5.09 4.40 4.43
CA GLY A 176 6.24 3.53 4.66
C GLY A 176 7.44 3.68 3.72
N ARG A 177 8.61 3.27 4.22
CA ARG A 177 9.79 2.95 3.41
C ARG A 177 9.97 1.44 3.44
N HIS A 178 10.33 0.85 2.31
CA HIS A 178 10.43 -0.60 2.17
C HIS A 178 11.69 -0.99 1.41
N ALA A 179 12.03 -2.28 1.37
CA ALA A 179 13.31 -2.75 0.84
C ALA A 179 13.51 -2.54 -0.68
N PHE A 180 12.51 -2.03 -1.39
CA PHE A 180 12.53 -1.78 -2.84
C PHE A 180 12.30 -0.32 -3.21
N GLY A 181 12.06 0.57 -2.24
CA GLY A 181 11.64 1.94 -2.53
C GLY A 181 11.00 2.64 -1.34
N ALA A 182 10.16 3.63 -1.65
CA ALA A 182 9.40 4.37 -0.66
C ALA A 182 8.03 4.74 -1.21
N SER A 183 7.07 4.86 -0.30
CA SER A 183 5.76 5.41 -0.60
C SER A 183 5.81 6.89 -0.99
N PHE A 184 4.72 7.38 -1.55
CA PHE A 184 4.61 8.78 -1.98
C PHE A 184 4.85 9.77 -0.84
N LEU A 185 4.18 9.59 0.33
CA LEU A 185 4.36 10.52 1.43
C LEU A 185 5.74 10.38 2.06
N ALA A 186 6.29 9.16 2.16
CA ALA A 186 7.65 8.95 2.68
C ALA A 186 8.75 9.57 1.80
N ARG A 187 8.46 9.78 0.51
CA ARG A 187 9.38 10.46 -0.42
C ARG A 187 9.43 11.97 -0.22
N ILE A 188 8.31 12.56 0.18
CA ILE A 188 8.14 14.02 0.28
C ILE A 188 8.37 14.51 1.71
N PHE A 189 7.86 13.76 2.69
CA PHE A 189 7.80 14.15 4.08
C PHE A 189 8.74 13.27 4.90
N PRO A 190 9.76 13.84 5.57
CA PRO A 190 10.64 13.05 6.43
C PRO A 190 9.90 12.54 7.68
N PRO A 191 10.42 11.49 8.36
CA PRO A 191 9.86 11.00 9.62
C PRO A 191 9.64 12.13 10.63
N GLY A 192 8.48 12.12 11.30
CA GLY A 192 8.11 13.15 12.27
C GLY A 192 7.62 14.49 11.72
N SER A 193 7.70 14.71 10.40
CA SER A 193 7.18 15.94 9.81
C SER A 193 5.65 15.97 9.77
N HIS A 194 5.10 17.16 9.95
CA HIS A 194 3.67 17.39 9.85
C HIS A 194 3.28 17.80 8.42
N ILE A 195 2.17 17.27 7.93
CA ILE A 195 1.58 17.53 6.60
C ILE A 195 0.43 18.54 6.79
N PRO A 196 0.65 19.85 6.54
CA PRO A 196 -0.32 20.91 6.86
C PRO A 196 -1.32 21.12 5.72
N ILE A 197 -1.94 20.04 5.25
CA ILE A 197 -3.01 20.09 4.24
C ILE A 197 -4.34 19.98 5.01
N PRO A 198 -5.28 20.94 4.91
CA PRO A 198 -6.42 21.07 5.83
C PRO A 198 -7.30 19.84 6.05
N PHE A 199 -7.35 18.89 5.10
CA PHE A 199 -8.11 17.65 5.18
C PHE A 199 -7.25 16.41 5.48
N ILE A 200 -5.92 16.57 5.46
CA ILE A 200 -4.97 15.52 5.86
C ILE A 200 -4.51 15.77 7.29
N GLU A 201 -3.86 16.91 7.59
CA GLU A 201 -3.33 17.27 8.92
C GLU A 201 -2.69 16.08 9.67
N TYR A 202 -1.78 15.37 8.98
CA TYR A 202 -1.19 14.12 9.46
C TYR A 202 0.29 14.33 9.82
N THR A 203 0.76 13.67 10.88
CA THR A 203 2.19 13.68 11.24
C THR A 203 2.80 12.35 10.88
N MET A 204 3.84 12.36 10.03
CA MET A 204 4.56 11.16 9.64
C MET A 204 5.09 10.43 10.89
N PRO A 205 4.95 9.10 10.98
CA PRO A 205 5.43 8.33 12.12
C PRO A 205 6.95 8.52 12.28
N GLN A 206 7.42 8.47 13.53
CA GLN A 206 8.86 8.39 13.80
C GLN A 206 9.37 7.01 13.38
N GLN A 207 10.59 6.94 12.85
CA GLN A 207 11.25 5.65 12.65
C GLN A 207 11.72 5.12 14.00
N VAL A 208 11.20 3.95 14.39
CA VAL A 208 11.57 3.29 15.63
C VAL A 208 11.85 1.82 15.36
N ASP A 209 12.78 1.25 16.13
CA ASP A 209 12.94 -0.20 16.18
C ASP A 209 11.82 -0.77 17.06
N SER A 210 10.84 -1.40 16.40
CA SER A 210 9.77 -2.17 17.02
C SER A 210 10.28 -3.54 17.47
N GLN A 211 9.62 -4.12 18.47
CA GLN A 211 9.86 -5.51 18.89
C GLN A 211 9.02 -6.53 18.11
N TYR A 212 8.12 -6.06 17.24
CA TYR A 212 7.21 -6.92 16.49
C TYR A 212 7.67 -7.10 15.06
N ASP A 213 7.53 -8.32 14.56
CA ASP A 213 7.72 -8.62 13.15
C ASP A 213 6.76 -7.80 12.28
N THR A 214 7.26 -7.33 11.14
CA THR A 214 6.53 -6.44 10.23
C THR A 214 6.64 -6.91 8.80
N ASN A 215 5.51 -6.96 8.11
CA ASN A 215 5.43 -7.25 6.69
C ASN A 215 4.94 -6.01 5.94
N HIS A 216 5.67 -5.61 4.90
CA HIS A 216 5.23 -4.58 3.95
C HIS A 216 4.87 -5.26 2.63
N VAL A 217 3.60 -5.24 2.26
CA VAL A 217 3.09 -5.79 1.00
C VAL A 217 2.78 -4.64 0.06
N VAL A 218 3.56 -4.56 -1.01
CA VAL A 218 3.61 -3.41 -1.92
C VAL A 218 3.43 -3.92 -3.34
N THR A 219 2.61 -3.26 -4.16
CA THR A 219 2.54 -3.58 -5.59
C THR A 219 3.56 -2.76 -6.37
N ALA A 220 4.26 -3.37 -7.31
CA ALA A 220 5.10 -2.65 -8.24
C ALA A 220 4.31 -1.54 -8.96
N TYR A 221 4.87 -0.34 -8.96
CA TYR A 221 4.30 0.86 -9.57
C TYR A 221 2.99 1.37 -8.95
N ASP A 222 2.60 0.92 -7.76
CA ASP A 222 1.52 1.60 -7.04
C ASP A 222 2.00 2.99 -6.61
N GLY A 223 1.47 4.04 -7.23
CA GLY A 223 1.90 5.42 -6.95
C GLY A 223 1.65 5.91 -5.52
N PHE A 224 0.89 5.20 -4.68
CA PHE A 224 0.83 5.53 -3.26
C PHE A 224 1.93 4.86 -2.45
N SER A 225 2.22 3.58 -2.69
CA SER A 225 3.12 2.77 -1.85
C SER A 225 4.50 2.48 -2.46
N ASP A 226 4.65 2.62 -3.78
CA ASP A 226 5.85 2.39 -4.58
C ASP A 226 6.10 3.55 -5.55
N PHE A 227 6.39 4.73 -4.99
CA PHE A 227 6.57 5.94 -5.79
C PHE A 227 7.98 5.99 -6.43
N PRO A 228 8.14 6.50 -7.67
CA PRO A 228 9.43 6.53 -8.36
C PRO A 228 10.53 7.22 -7.55
N ASP A 229 11.74 6.64 -7.59
CA ASP A 229 12.90 7.24 -6.96
C ASP A 229 13.34 8.56 -7.60
N ARG A 230 13.10 8.65 -8.92
CA ARG A 230 13.48 9.75 -9.81
C ARG A 230 12.23 10.37 -10.42
N PRO A 231 11.51 11.24 -9.67
CA PRO A 231 10.21 11.77 -10.10
C PRO A 231 10.30 12.77 -11.25
N ASP A 232 11.51 13.18 -11.67
CA ASP A 232 11.75 13.90 -12.92
C ASP A 232 11.45 13.05 -14.17
N ASN A 233 11.42 11.72 -14.03
CA ASN A 233 10.89 10.83 -15.05
C ASN A 233 9.35 10.85 -15.05
N LEU A 234 8.78 11.79 -15.80
CA LEU A 234 7.33 12.01 -15.88
C LEU A 234 6.57 10.78 -16.44
N LEU A 235 7.22 9.93 -17.23
CA LEU A 235 6.61 8.69 -17.73
C LEU A 235 6.38 7.71 -16.57
N ALA A 236 7.37 7.56 -15.68
CA ALA A 236 7.23 6.73 -14.50
C ALA A 236 6.21 7.30 -13.51
N VAL A 237 6.15 8.62 -13.35
CA VAL A 237 5.11 9.28 -12.52
C VAL A 237 3.71 9.03 -13.10
N ALA A 238 3.53 9.13 -14.41
CA ALA A 238 2.25 8.83 -15.06
C ALA A 238 1.85 7.35 -14.90
N ASN A 239 2.81 6.43 -15.06
CA ASN A 239 2.60 5.01 -14.82
C ASN A 239 2.21 4.73 -13.36
N ALA A 240 2.92 5.34 -12.41
CA ALA A 240 2.64 5.20 -10.99
C ALA A 240 1.26 5.75 -10.61
N ALA A 241 0.85 6.87 -11.20
CA ALA A 241 -0.48 7.44 -10.99
C ALA A 241 -1.61 6.51 -11.49
N ILE A 242 -1.41 5.82 -12.61
CA ILE A 242 -2.37 4.81 -13.06
C ILE A 242 -2.31 3.58 -12.15
N GLY A 243 -1.12 3.14 -11.75
CA GLY A 243 -0.94 2.05 -10.79
C GLY A 243 -1.66 2.29 -9.46
N ALA A 244 -1.58 3.52 -8.93
CA ALA A 244 -2.33 3.93 -7.74
C ALA A 244 -3.86 3.76 -7.90
N ALA A 245 -4.39 3.94 -9.11
CA ALA A 245 -5.83 3.83 -9.35
C ALA A 245 -6.31 2.38 -9.54
N ILE A 246 -5.45 1.49 -10.04
CA ILE A 246 -5.86 0.14 -10.44
C ILE A 246 -5.30 -0.97 -9.55
N ALA A 247 -4.13 -0.78 -8.93
CA ALA A 247 -3.45 -1.81 -8.16
C ALA A 247 -3.46 -1.56 -6.63
N HIS A 248 -3.64 -0.30 -6.21
CA HIS A 248 -3.52 0.08 -4.80
C HIS A 248 -4.52 -0.60 -3.85
N THR A 249 -5.76 -0.81 -4.28
CA THR A 249 -6.75 -1.52 -3.46
C THR A 249 -6.66 -3.03 -3.68
N PRO A 250 -6.52 -3.55 -4.92
CA PRO A 250 -6.41 -4.99 -5.17
C PRO A 250 -5.26 -5.71 -4.44
N ILE A 251 -4.18 -5.00 -4.09
CA ILE A 251 -3.06 -5.56 -3.32
C ILE A 251 -3.50 -6.25 -2.02
N GLY A 252 -4.58 -5.77 -1.39
CA GLY A 252 -5.11 -6.36 -0.16
C GLY A 252 -5.62 -7.80 -0.31
N PHE A 253 -5.86 -8.28 -1.54
CA PHE A 253 -6.37 -9.64 -1.82
C PHE A 253 -5.30 -10.59 -2.33
N THR A 254 -4.05 -10.13 -2.40
CA THR A 254 -2.90 -10.97 -2.77
C THR A 254 -2.49 -11.88 -1.62
N GLY A 255 -1.81 -12.96 -1.95
CA GLY A 255 -1.18 -13.88 -1.02
C GLY A 255 0.34 -13.91 -1.16
N PRO A 256 1.04 -14.49 -0.17
CA PRO A 256 2.50 -14.66 -0.25
C PRO A 256 2.94 -15.52 -1.45
N GLY A 257 2.06 -16.37 -1.98
CA GLY A 257 2.31 -17.18 -3.18
C GLY A 257 2.35 -16.39 -4.49
N ASP A 258 1.81 -15.16 -4.50
CA ASP A 258 1.82 -14.28 -5.68
C ASP A 258 3.16 -13.52 -5.83
N VAL A 259 4.09 -13.71 -4.88
CA VAL A 259 5.34 -12.97 -4.79
C VAL A 259 6.51 -13.85 -5.22
N PRO A 260 7.22 -13.51 -6.32
CA PRO A 260 8.43 -14.23 -6.70
C PRO A 260 9.48 -14.18 -5.58
N PRO A 261 10.26 -15.25 -5.31
CA PRO A 261 11.24 -15.25 -4.23
C PRO A 261 12.25 -14.09 -4.28
N GLN A 262 12.66 -13.66 -5.48
CA GLN A 262 13.55 -12.50 -5.67
C GLN A 262 12.91 -11.15 -5.31
N ASN A 263 11.59 -11.10 -5.16
CA ASN A 263 10.81 -9.94 -4.75
C ASN A 263 10.54 -9.93 -3.23
N ILE A 264 11.18 -10.82 -2.47
CA ILE A 264 11.08 -10.89 -1.02
C ILE A 264 12.42 -10.48 -0.42
N ARG A 265 12.40 -9.47 0.45
CA ARG A 265 13.59 -8.99 1.17
C ARG A 265 13.28 -8.89 2.65
N THR A 266 14.11 -9.51 3.48
CA THR A 266 13.96 -9.49 4.94
C THR A 266 15.20 -8.91 5.60
N THR A 267 14.97 -8.00 6.56
CA THR A 267 15.99 -7.44 7.46
C THR A 267 15.63 -7.73 8.91
N VAL A 268 16.59 -7.55 9.82
CA VAL A 268 16.39 -7.68 11.26
C VAL A 268 16.86 -6.39 11.91
N ASN A 269 16.05 -5.82 12.80
CA ASN A 269 16.40 -4.59 13.51
C ASN A 269 17.20 -4.86 14.80
N SER A 270 17.56 -3.82 15.56
CA SER A 270 18.38 -3.98 16.77
C SER A 270 17.69 -4.71 17.92
N ARG A 271 16.36 -4.88 17.85
CA ARG A 271 15.54 -5.61 18.83
C ARG A 271 15.26 -7.06 18.42
N GLY A 272 15.82 -7.51 17.30
CA GLY A 272 15.66 -8.87 16.81
C GLY A 272 14.38 -9.12 16.02
N ALA A 273 13.53 -8.10 15.83
CA ALA A 273 12.33 -8.21 15.01
C ALA A 273 12.68 -8.14 13.52
N THR A 274 11.94 -8.90 12.72
CA THR A 274 12.11 -8.97 11.26
C THR A 274 11.22 -7.96 10.55
N THR A 275 11.74 -7.36 9.49
CA THR A 275 10.94 -6.59 8.53
C THR A 275 11.05 -7.27 7.17
N THR A 276 9.94 -7.79 6.66
CA THR A 276 9.87 -8.43 5.34
C THR A 276 9.10 -7.57 4.36
N THR A 277 9.72 -7.21 3.24
CA THR A 277 9.03 -6.57 2.13
C THR A 277 8.69 -7.60 1.06
N TYR A 278 7.43 -7.64 0.66
CA TYR A 278 6.89 -8.40 -0.46
C TYR A 278 6.53 -7.43 -1.58
N LEU A 279 7.27 -7.46 -2.69
CA LEU A 279 6.93 -6.68 -3.88
C LEU A 279 6.11 -7.53 -4.86
N VAL A 280 4.80 -7.31 -4.90
CA VAL A 280 3.90 -8.01 -5.83
C VAL A 280 4.08 -7.42 -7.24
N PRO A 281 4.44 -8.22 -8.25
CA PRO A 281 4.47 -7.76 -9.64
C PRO A 281 3.05 -7.41 -10.13
N VAL A 282 2.93 -6.52 -11.10
CA VAL A 282 1.68 -6.33 -11.86
C VAL A 282 1.65 -7.27 -13.06
N ASN A 283 0.46 -7.64 -13.55
CA ASN A 283 0.36 -8.47 -14.76
C ASN A 283 0.82 -7.71 -16.02
N HIS A 284 0.47 -6.43 -16.10
CA HIS A 284 0.82 -5.56 -17.21
C HIS A 284 1.25 -4.18 -16.70
N LEU A 285 1.98 -3.46 -17.55
CA LEU A 285 2.40 -2.10 -17.25
C LEU A 285 1.17 -1.20 -17.02
N PRO A 286 1.02 -0.54 -15.87
CA PRO A 286 -0.19 0.23 -15.55
C PRO A 286 -0.52 1.29 -16.60
N LEU A 287 0.50 1.96 -17.14
CA LEU A 287 0.34 3.03 -18.13
C LEU A 287 -0.41 2.59 -19.40
N THR A 288 -0.19 1.36 -19.84
CA THR A 288 -0.70 0.85 -21.11
C THR A 288 -1.85 -0.12 -20.93
N LEU A 289 -2.06 -0.64 -19.73
CA LEU A 289 -3.18 -1.52 -19.41
C LEU A 289 -4.54 -0.97 -19.91
N PRO A 290 -4.86 0.34 -19.78
CA PRO A 290 -6.09 0.92 -20.36
C PRO A 290 -6.27 0.66 -21.87
N LEU A 291 -5.21 0.52 -22.66
CA LEU A 291 -5.30 0.25 -24.09
C LEU A 291 -5.90 -1.13 -24.39
N ARG A 292 -5.58 -2.13 -23.57
CA ARG A 292 -6.18 -3.48 -23.65
C ARG A 292 -7.70 -3.40 -23.44
N TYR A 293 -8.13 -2.58 -22.48
CA TYR A 293 -9.56 -2.33 -22.22
C TYR A 293 -10.29 -1.57 -23.32
N LEU A 294 -9.57 -0.74 -24.07
CA LEU A 294 -10.10 -0.06 -25.25
C LEU A 294 -10.14 -0.96 -26.50
N GLY A 295 -9.76 -2.23 -26.38
CA GLY A 295 -9.88 -3.26 -27.41
C GLY A 295 -8.63 -3.47 -28.24
N MET A 296 -7.47 -2.91 -27.85
CA MET A 296 -6.19 -3.26 -28.46
C MET A 296 -5.77 -4.67 -28.01
N SER A 297 -5.17 -5.46 -28.89
CA SER A 297 -4.78 -6.83 -28.55
C SER A 297 -3.58 -6.87 -27.60
N ASP A 298 -3.48 -7.91 -26.78
CA ASP A 298 -2.35 -8.08 -25.86
C ASP A 298 -1.01 -8.01 -26.60
N ALA A 299 -0.91 -8.66 -27.77
CA ALA A 299 0.31 -8.66 -28.57
C ALA A 299 0.74 -7.25 -29.05
N GLU A 300 -0.21 -6.36 -29.34
CA GLU A 300 0.10 -4.97 -29.72
C GLU A 300 0.55 -4.17 -28.50
N VAL A 301 -0.14 -4.30 -27.37
CA VAL A 301 0.22 -3.56 -26.16
C VAL A 301 1.51 -4.07 -25.54
N ASP A 302 1.80 -5.37 -25.60
CA ASP A 302 3.06 -5.98 -25.15
C ASP A 302 4.27 -5.40 -25.91
N GLN A 303 4.11 -5.08 -27.20
CA GLN A 303 5.16 -4.40 -27.96
C GLN A 303 5.42 -2.99 -27.42
N ILE A 304 4.36 -2.26 -27.04
CA ILE A 304 4.47 -0.94 -26.41
C ILE A 304 5.15 -1.09 -25.03
N ASP A 305 4.74 -2.08 -24.23
CA ASP A 305 5.29 -2.36 -22.90
C ASP A 305 6.78 -2.65 -22.97
N SER A 306 7.24 -3.43 -23.96
CA SER A 306 8.65 -3.75 -24.16
C SER A 306 9.54 -2.51 -24.36
N VAL A 307 8.96 -1.42 -24.88
CA VAL A 307 9.65 -0.15 -25.10
C VAL A 307 9.54 0.77 -23.88
N LEU A 308 8.37 0.82 -23.25
CA LEU A 308 8.09 1.76 -22.15
C LEU A 308 8.61 1.26 -20.80
N GLN A 309 8.51 -0.04 -20.52
CA GLN A 309 8.87 -0.59 -19.22
C GLN A 309 10.33 -0.27 -18.84
N PRO A 310 11.36 -0.46 -19.69
CA PRO A 310 12.73 -0.09 -19.32
C PRO A 310 12.91 1.40 -19.01
N GLN A 311 12.15 2.28 -19.67
CA GLN A 311 12.21 3.73 -19.43
C GLN A 311 11.55 4.10 -18.10
N ILE A 312 10.47 3.42 -17.74
CA ILE A 312 9.79 3.58 -16.45
C ILE A 312 10.65 2.98 -15.33
N ASP A 313 11.19 1.78 -15.53
CA ASP A 313 12.04 1.08 -14.59
C ASP A 313 13.30 1.86 -14.24
N ALA A 314 13.83 2.66 -15.17
CA ALA A 314 14.96 3.56 -14.92
C ALA A 314 14.66 4.63 -13.85
N ALA A 315 13.39 4.89 -13.52
CA ALA A 315 13.03 5.79 -12.43
C ALA A 315 13.07 5.15 -11.04
N TYR A 316 13.26 3.84 -10.95
CA TYR A 316 13.24 3.07 -9.70
C TYR A 316 14.62 2.49 -9.42
N ALA A 317 15.26 2.93 -8.34
CA ALA A 317 16.65 2.60 -8.01
C ALA A 317 16.86 1.09 -7.79
N ARG A 318 15.82 0.37 -7.38
CA ARG A 318 15.84 -1.10 -7.29
C ARG A 318 16.22 -1.81 -8.59
N ASN A 319 16.04 -1.16 -9.74
CA ASN A 319 16.35 -1.71 -11.06
C ASN A 319 17.77 -1.42 -11.53
N ASP A 320 18.52 -0.56 -10.85
CA ASP A 320 19.88 -0.17 -11.25
C ASP A 320 20.87 -1.35 -11.18
N ASN A 321 20.65 -2.27 -10.24
CA ASN A 321 21.45 -3.49 -10.12
C ASN A 321 20.76 -4.66 -10.83
N TRP A 322 21.30 -5.04 -11.98
CA TRP A 322 20.71 -6.11 -12.80
C TRP A 322 20.65 -7.47 -12.09
N PHE A 323 21.56 -7.75 -11.16
CA PHE A 323 21.62 -9.02 -10.44
C PHE A 323 20.56 -9.15 -9.34
N THR A 324 20.07 -8.03 -8.82
CA THR A 324 19.18 -7.99 -7.64
C THR A 324 17.86 -7.29 -7.91
N ARG A 325 17.63 -6.82 -9.14
CA ARG A 325 16.37 -6.20 -9.54
C ARG A 325 15.21 -7.19 -9.39
N PRO A 326 14.08 -6.76 -8.82
CA PRO A 326 12.89 -7.59 -8.75
C PRO A 326 12.21 -7.71 -10.11
N VAL A 327 11.21 -8.58 -10.18
CA VAL A 327 10.26 -8.65 -11.29
C VAL A 327 9.13 -7.66 -11.00
N SER A 328 9.06 -6.57 -11.77
CA SER A 328 7.99 -5.57 -11.62
C SER A 328 6.73 -5.92 -12.44
N VAL A 329 6.90 -6.59 -13.58
CA VAL A 329 5.82 -7.04 -14.47
C VAL A 329 5.94 -8.53 -14.71
N ASP A 330 4.87 -9.29 -14.45
CA ASP A 330 4.76 -10.72 -14.72
C ASP A 330 3.38 -11.01 -15.36
N PRO A 331 3.28 -11.14 -16.69
CA PRO A 331 2.01 -11.35 -17.38
C PRO A 331 1.23 -12.60 -16.99
N VAL A 332 1.86 -13.56 -16.29
CA VAL A 332 1.23 -14.82 -15.92
C VAL A 332 0.80 -14.83 -14.45
N ARG A 333 1.63 -14.27 -13.57
CA ARG A 333 1.45 -14.37 -12.11
C ARG A 333 1.31 -13.02 -11.40
N GLY A 334 1.50 -11.92 -12.11
CA GLY A 334 1.35 -10.59 -11.55
C GLY A 334 -0.10 -10.28 -11.20
N LEU A 335 -0.27 -9.32 -10.30
CA LEU A 335 -1.57 -8.79 -9.90
C LEU A 335 -2.35 -8.30 -11.11
N ASP A 336 -3.52 -8.88 -11.33
CA ASP A 336 -4.53 -8.37 -12.23
C ASP A 336 -5.53 -7.50 -11.43
N PRO A 337 -5.66 -6.20 -11.71
CA PRO A 337 -6.67 -5.34 -11.09
C PRO A 337 -8.10 -5.91 -11.11
N LEU A 338 -8.42 -6.82 -12.05
CA LEU A 338 -9.74 -7.42 -12.18
C LEU A 338 -9.98 -8.67 -11.33
N THR A 339 -8.95 -9.24 -10.70
CA THR A 339 -9.13 -10.42 -9.84
C THR A 339 -9.55 -10.04 -8.41
N ALA A 340 -9.67 -8.75 -8.11
CA ALA A 340 -10.23 -8.26 -6.86
C ALA A 340 -11.74 -8.61 -6.71
N PRO A 341 -12.33 -8.50 -5.51
CA PRO A 341 -13.77 -8.64 -5.32
C PRO A 341 -14.59 -7.67 -6.22
N GLY A 342 -15.75 -8.14 -6.69
CA GLY A 342 -16.50 -7.53 -7.82
C GLY A 342 -16.77 -6.03 -7.74
N SER A 343 -17.03 -5.47 -6.55
CA SER A 343 -17.24 -4.02 -6.37
C SER A 343 -15.98 -3.18 -6.61
N ILE A 344 -14.80 -3.73 -6.30
CA ILE A 344 -13.50 -3.08 -6.53
C ILE A 344 -13.17 -3.14 -8.03
N VAL A 345 -13.50 -4.27 -8.66
CA VAL A 345 -13.36 -4.47 -10.10
C VAL A 345 -14.26 -3.53 -10.89
N GLU A 346 -15.48 -3.25 -10.43
CA GLU A 346 -16.37 -2.27 -11.07
C GLU A 346 -15.81 -0.85 -11.01
N GLY A 347 -15.22 -0.45 -9.88
CA GLY A 347 -14.49 0.82 -9.76
C GLY A 347 -13.31 0.90 -10.72
N ALA A 348 -12.48 -0.15 -10.76
CA ALA A 348 -11.35 -0.26 -11.68
C ALA A 348 -11.80 -0.21 -13.16
N ARG A 349 -12.86 -0.95 -13.53
CA ARG A 349 -13.45 -0.95 -14.88
C ARG A 349 -13.96 0.43 -15.30
N GLY A 350 -14.59 1.17 -14.39
CA GLY A 350 -15.04 2.54 -14.62
C GLY A 350 -13.90 3.52 -14.90
N LEU A 351 -12.76 3.35 -14.23
CA LEU A 351 -11.53 4.12 -14.45
C LEU A 351 -10.82 3.73 -15.75
N LEU A 352 -10.86 2.44 -16.10
CA LEU A 352 -10.27 1.86 -17.31
C LEU A 352 -11.12 2.05 -18.58
N GLY A 353 -12.22 2.81 -18.50
CA GLY A 353 -13.04 3.20 -19.65
C GLY A 353 -13.95 2.11 -20.21
N SER A 354 -14.10 0.97 -19.51
CA SER A 354 -15.03 -0.10 -19.92
C SER A 354 -16.46 0.24 -19.47
N PRO A 355 -17.47 0.26 -20.37
CA PRO A 355 -18.85 0.40 -19.94
C PRO A 355 -19.26 -0.81 -19.08
N ALA A 356 -19.98 -0.56 -17.98
CA ALA A 356 -20.71 -1.61 -17.30
C ALA A 356 -21.64 -2.29 -18.32
N PHE A 357 -21.50 -3.61 -18.50
CA PHE A 357 -22.47 -4.36 -19.29
C PHE A 357 -23.81 -4.28 -18.58
N GLY A 358 -24.70 -3.42 -19.07
CA GLY A 358 -26.12 -3.49 -18.74
C GLY A 358 -26.68 -4.77 -19.35
N GLY A 359 -27.31 -5.59 -18.50
CA GLY A 359 -28.20 -6.67 -18.93
C GLY A 359 -29.48 -6.14 -19.56
#